data_AF-A0AAV5TDK8-F1
#
_entry.id   AF-A0AAV5TDK8-F1
#
_cell.length_a   1.000
_cell.length_b   1.000
_cell.length_c   1.000
_cell.angle_alpha   90.00
_cell.angle_beta   90.00
_cell.angle_gamma   90.00
#
_symmetry.space_group_name_H-M   'P 1'
#
loop_
_entity.id
_entity.type
_entity.pdbx_description
1 polymer ?
#
loop_
_entity_poly.entity_id
_entity_poly.type
_entity_poly.pdbx_seq_one_letter_code
_entity_poly.pdbx_strand_id
1 'polypeptide(L)'
;DDDKVLSDSEQCPELSNDLAEAVDEPSKTFIDYNNYFDCAPSSSNTPIIDRMKQAYSTLCTIRKASEMSSLNHKVLHDQLKTGDMVLILSKYSMLIPTSQMFLCGVMNFARFSFEDYRKLNNEDRHSIVRHNFQLIQSLDGSYRAHHHFPSENTVMATYMSFVNEESLNNFFDDCPKEINKAFAIEQFRTNMKRTINMTKSQFLKTKPSVDEFIALFGLSIWNN
;
A
#
# COMPACT_ATOMS: atom_id res chain seq x y z
N ASP A 1 17.51 72.34 47.87
CA ASP A 1 16.04 72.35 48.02
C ASP A 1 15.43 72.08 46.66
N ASP A 2 14.95 70.92 46.29
CA ASP A 2 14.79 69.64 46.99
C ASP A 2 14.62 68.55 45.92
N ASP A 3 15.06 67.35 46.31
CA ASP A 3 14.99 66.08 45.60
C ASP A 3 13.56 65.66 45.20
N LYS A 4 13.44 64.93 44.07
CA LYS A 4 12.39 63.91 43.94
C LYS A 4 12.77 62.75 43.00
N VAL A 5 13.45 61.77 43.61
CA VAL A 5 13.12 60.33 43.69
C VAL A 5 12.62 59.60 42.43
N LEU A 6 13.47 58.64 42.04
CA LEU A 6 13.27 57.44 41.21
C LEU A 6 11.97 56.64 41.48
N SER A 7 11.40 56.05 40.43
CA SER A 7 10.83 54.69 40.54
C SER A 7 10.88 53.95 39.20
N ASP A 8 11.78 52.97 39.13
CA ASP A 8 11.86 51.94 38.11
C ASP A 8 10.62 51.03 38.14
N SER A 9 10.13 50.67 36.96
CA SER A 9 9.34 49.45 36.77
C SER A 9 9.59 48.90 35.36
N GLU A 10 10.77 48.30 35.16
CA GLU A 10 11.00 47.38 34.05
C GLU A 10 10.19 46.10 34.31
N GLN A 11 9.05 46.00 33.62
CA GLN A 11 8.23 44.80 33.61
C GLN A 11 8.73 43.91 32.47
N CYS A 12 9.54 42.90 32.81
CA CYS A 12 9.89 41.80 31.90
C CYS A 12 8.60 41.09 31.45
N PRO A 13 8.35 40.95 30.14
CA PRO A 13 7.27 40.09 29.67
C PRO A 13 7.65 38.64 29.97
N GLU A 14 6.84 37.98 30.78
CA GLU A 14 6.85 36.52 30.95
C GLU A 14 6.66 35.87 29.57
N LEU A 15 7.75 35.29 29.04
CA LEU A 15 7.69 34.35 27.94
C LEU A 15 6.91 33.13 28.42
N SER A 16 5.61 33.11 28.12
CA SER A 16 4.75 31.94 28.26
C SER A 16 5.35 30.82 27.42
N ASN A 17 6.04 29.91 28.10
CA ASN A 17 6.62 28.71 27.55
C ASN A 17 5.48 27.70 27.33
N ASP A 18 4.58 28.01 26.39
CA ASP A 18 3.60 27.07 25.86
C ASP A 18 4.36 26.07 24.99
N LEU A 19 5.07 25.16 25.67
CA LEU A 19 5.45 23.87 25.12
C LEU A 19 4.15 23.16 24.78
N ALA A 20 3.66 23.39 23.56
CA ALA A 20 2.63 22.58 22.95
C ALA A 20 3.14 21.13 23.03
N GLU A 21 2.57 20.37 23.97
CA GLU A 21 2.71 18.93 24.01
C GLU A 21 2.28 18.44 22.63
N ALA A 22 3.25 17.99 21.84
CA ALA A 22 2.99 17.30 20.59
C ALA A 22 2.14 16.09 20.95
N VAL A 23 0.83 16.20 20.76
CA VAL A 23 -0.11 15.11 20.89
C VAL A 23 0.32 14.08 19.86
N ASP A 24 0.98 13.03 20.32
CA ASP A 24 1.52 11.95 19.50
C ASP A 24 0.31 11.29 18.82
N GLU A 25 0.08 11.66 17.55
CA GLU A 25 -1.07 11.20 16.79
C GLU A 25 -0.99 9.68 16.70
N PRO A 26 -2.06 8.93 17.03
CA PRO A 26 -2.00 7.47 17.09
C PRO A 26 -1.48 6.93 15.75
N SER A 27 -0.32 6.29 15.81
CA SER A 27 0.38 5.74 14.65
C SER A 27 -0.60 4.93 13.79
N LYS A 28 -0.97 5.48 12.62
CA LYS A 28 -1.84 4.80 11.68
C LYS A 28 -1.10 3.56 11.20
N THR A 29 -1.57 2.39 11.61
CA THR A 29 -0.96 1.09 11.27
C THR A 29 -1.25 0.66 9.82
N PHE A 30 -2.11 1.40 9.12
CA PHE A 30 -2.46 1.14 7.74
C PHE A 30 -2.49 2.42 6.90
N ILE A 31 -2.04 2.32 5.66
CA ILE A 31 -2.06 3.46 4.73
C ILE A 31 -3.50 3.76 4.33
N ASP A 32 -3.98 4.91 4.76
CA ASP A 32 -5.23 5.48 4.26
C ASP A 32 -4.95 6.24 2.95
N TYR A 33 -5.27 5.58 1.84
CA TYR A 33 -5.03 6.08 0.49
C TYR A 33 -5.94 7.27 0.12
N ASN A 34 -7.04 7.50 0.85
CA ASN A 34 -7.96 8.58 0.54
C ASN A 34 -7.48 9.95 1.07
N ASN A 35 -6.58 9.93 2.06
CA ASN A 35 -6.17 11.13 2.81
C ASN A 35 -4.72 11.57 2.50
N TYR A 36 -4.02 10.93 1.56
CA TYR A 36 -2.58 11.14 1.36
C TYR A 36 -2.21 12.30 0.40
N PHE A 37 -3.20 12.94 -0.24
CA PHE A 37 -2.93 14.02 -1.20
C PHE A 37 -2.68 15.39 -0.54
N ASP A 38 -2.87 15.51 0.78
CA ASP A 38 -2.95 16.83 1.43
C ASP A 38 -1.65 17.40 1.99
N CYS A 39 -0.51 16.71 1.96
CA CYS A 39 0.73 17.29 2.52
C CYS A 39 2.01 16.80 1.83
N ALA A 40 2.69 17.70 1.12
CA ALA A 40 4.15 17.65 1.06
C ALA A 40 4.65 18.65 2.11
N PRO A 41 5.06 18.22 3.32
CA PRO A 41 5.74 19.12 4.23
C PRO A 41 7.07 19.52 3.58
N SER A 42 7.19 20.79 3.22
CA SER A 42 8.35 21.40 2.58
C SER A 42 9.66 21.32 3.40
N SER A 43 9.63 20.64 4.55
CA SER A 43 10.72 20.48 5.52
C SER A 43 10.93 19.04 6.00
N SER A 44 10.49 18.03 5.24
CA SER A 44 10.63 16.63 5.66
C SER A 44 12.10 16.17 5.74
N ASN A 45 12.42 15.45 6.82
CA ASN A 45 13.72 14.80 7.01
C ASN A 45 13.88 13.52 6.18
N THR A 46 12.80 12.99 5.58
CA THR A 46 12.79 11.73 4.82
C THR A 46 12.17 11.90 3.42
N PRO A 47 12.69 12.81 2.58
CA PRO A 47 12.05 13.19 1.32
C PRO A 47 11.86 12.02 0.33
N ILE A 48 12.71 10.99 0.37
CA ILE A 48 12.54 9.80 -0.46
C ILE A 48 11.34 8.95 -0.03
N ILE A 49 11.12 8.81 1.29
CA ILE A 49 10.00 8.05 1.86
C ILE A 49 8.69 8.75 1.51
N ASP A 50 8.64 10.07 1.59
CA ASP A 50 7.44 10.85 1.21
C ASP A 50 7.10 10.72 -0.28
N ARG A 51 8.11 10.80 -1.16
CA ARG A 51 7.90 10.53 -2.59
C ARG A 51 7.36 9.11 -2.82
N MET A 52 7.90 8.11 -2.10
CA MET A 52 7.40 6.74 -2.20
C MET A 52 5.97 6.60 -1.68
N LYS A 53 5.60 7.24 -0.56
CA LYS A 53 4.23 7.23 -0.04
C LYS A 53 3.23 7.84 -1.03
N GLN A 54 3.57 8.98 -1.63
CA GLN A 54 2.75 9.62 -2.67
C GLN A 54 2.61 8.72 -3.90
N ALA A 55 3.72 8.15 -4.36
CA ALA A 55 3.73 7.22 -5.49
C ALA A 55 2.91 5.95 -5.22
N TYR A 56 3.01 5.39 -4.01
CA TYR A 56 2.25 4.20 -3.60
C TYR A 56 0.75 4.52 -3.47
N SER A 57 0.40 5.67 -2.89
CA SER A 57 -0.99 6.11 -2.80
C SER A 57 -1.62 6.31 -4.18
N THR A 58 -0.86 6.89 -5.12
CA THR A 58 -1.26 7.02 -6.53
C THR A 58 -1.47 5.64 -7.17
N LEU A 59 -0.53 4.71 -6.96
CA LEU A 59 -0.61 3.33 -7.42
C LEU A 59 -1.88 2.64 -6.92
N CYS A 60 -2.17 2.73 -5.61
CA CYS A 60 -3.36 2.16 -5.00
C CYS A 60 -4.64 2.76 -5.55
N THR A 61 -4.69 4.08 -5.71
CA THR A 61 -5.85 4.81 -6.26
C THR A 61 -6.15 4.39 -7.70
N ILE A 62 -5.13 4.31 -8.55
CA ILE A 62 -5.28 3.89 -9.96
C ILE A 62 -5.78 2.45 -10.02
N ARG A 63 -5.21 1.54 -9.22
CA ARG A 63 -5.64 0.14 -9.16
C ARG A 63 -7.08 0.01 -8.69
N LYS A 64 -7.45 0.71 -7.61
CA LYS A 64 -8.83 0.78 -7.10
C LYS A 64 -9.79 1.21 -8.20
N ALA A 65 -9.56 2.37 -8.82
CA ALA A 65 -10.44 2.91 -9.85
C ALA A 65 -10.57 1.98 -11.06
N SER A 66 -9.44 1.39 -11.49
CA SER A 66 -9.41 0.48 -12.64
C SER A 66 -10.20 -0.80 -12.35
N GLU A 67 -10.03 -1.40 -11.18
CA GLU A 67 -10.76 -2.61 -10.79
C GLU A 67 -12.23 -2.33 -10.49
N MET A 68 -12.56 -1.18 -9.89
CA MET A 68 -13.94 -0.73 -9.70
C MET A 68 -14.70 -0.63 -11.03
N SER A 69 -14.03 -0.16 -12.09
CA SER A 69 -14.66 -0.03 -13.41
C SER A 69 -15.02 -1.39 -14.05
N SER A 70 -14.45 -2.48 -13.55
CA SER A 70 -14.75 -3.85 -13.99
C SER A 70 -15.87 -4.52 -13.19
N LEU A 71 -16.41 -3.86 -12.18
CA LEU A 71 -17.49 -4.39 -11.35
C LEU A 71 -18.84 -4.37 -12.08
N ASN A 72 -19.75 -5.24 -11.65
CA ASN A 72 -21.16 -5.13 -12.05
C ASN A 72 -21.71 -3.75 -11.62
N HIS A 73 -22.48 -3.11 -12.51
CA HIS A 73 -23.07 -1.79 -12.31
C HIS A 73 -23.75 -1.60 -10.95
N LYS A 74 -24.48 -2.61 -10.46
CA LYS A 74 -25.12 -2.55 -9.13
C LYS A 74 -24.08 -2.43 -8.01
N VAL A 75 -23.06 -3.29 -8.04
CA VAL A 75 -21.99 -3.30 -7.04
C VAL A 75 -21.19 -2.00 -7.07
N LEU A 76 -20.92 -1.48 -8.26
CA LEU A 76 -20.26 -0.18 -8.43
C LEU A 76 -21.08 0.94 -7.79
N HIS A 77 -22.38 1.02 -8.08
CA HIS A 77 -23.25 2.05 -7.50
C HIS A 77 -23.36 1.95 -5.98
N ASP A 78 -23.45 0.73 -5.44
CA ASP A 78 -23.49 0.51 -4.00
C ASP A 78 -22.20 1.03 -3.34
N GLN A 79 -21.03 0.75 -3.91
CA GLN A 79 -19.74 1.28 -3.40
C GLN A 79 -19.62 2.80 -3.51
N LEU A 80 -20.08 3.40 -4.63
CA LEU A 80 -20.05 4.85 -4.79
C LEU A 80 -20.94 5.55 -3.77
N LYS A 81 -22.05 4.92 -3.36
CA LYS A 81 -22.98 5.46 -2.39
C LYS A 81 -22.44 5.40 -0.96
N THR A 82 -21.80 4.29 -0.58
CA THR A 82 -21.29 4.10 0.79
C THR A 82 -19.92 4.76 0.98
N GLY A 83 -19.13 4.90 -0.07
CA GLY A 83 -17.72 5.29 0.01
C GLY A 83 -16.79 4.15 0.43
N ASP A 84 -17.35 3.00 0.81
CA ASP A 84 -16.61 1.84 1.29
C ASP A 84 -16.15 0.94 0.14
N MET A 85 -14.88 0.55 0.18
CA MET A 85 -14.33 -0.44 -0.75
C MET A 85 -14.84 -1.83 -0.35
N VAL A 86 -15.61 -2.48 -1.23
CA VAL A 86 -16.02 -3.88 -1.03
C VAL A 86 -15.01 -4.81 -1.69
N LEU A 87 -14.48 -5.74 -0.90
CA LEU A 87 -13.65 -6.82 -1.39
C LEU A 87 -14.51 -7.95 -1.94
N ILE A 88 -14.12 -8.50 -3.09
CA ILE A 88 -14.86 -9.56 -3.79
C ILE A 88 -14.03 -10.83 -3.97
N LEU A 89 -14.70 -11.96 -4.19
CA LEU A 89 -14.01 -13.18 -4.58
C LEU A 89 -13.36 -13.02 -5.94
N SER A 90 -12.09 -13.41 -6.04
CA SER A 90 -11.35 -13.36 -7.29
C SER A 90 -11.79 -14.45 -8.26
N LYS A 91 -11.55 -14.21 -9.53
CA LYS A 91 -11.67 -15.21 -10.61
C LYS A 91 -10.36 -15.31 -11.36
N TYR A 92 -10.12 -16.46 -12.01
CA TYR A 92 -8.89 -16.69 -12.77
C TYR A 92 -8.73 -15.66 -13.90
N SER A 93 -9.81 -15.34 -14.62
CA SER A 93 -9.79 -14.39 -15.73
C SER A 93 -9.40 -12.96 -15.32
N MET A 94 -9.54 -12.60 -14.04
CA MET A 94 -9.16 -11.28 -13.54
C MET A 94 -7.64 -11.12 -13.44
N LEU A 95 -6.90 -12.20 -13.19
CA LEU A 95 -5.49 -12.10 -12.79
C LEU A 95 -4.61 -11.42 -13.83
N ILE A 96 -4.72 -11.80 -15.11
CA ILE A 96 -3.85 -11.29 -16.17
C ILE A 96 -4.02 -9.78 -16.35
N PRO A 97 -5.24 -9.25 -16.61
CA PRO A 97 -5.42 -7.81 -16.79
C PRO A 97 -5.05 -7.02 -15.52
N THR A 98 -5.39 -7.49 -14.33
CA THR A 98 -5.02 -6.79 -13.08
C THR A 98 -3.52 -6.82 -12.81
N SER A 99 -2.84 -7.91 -13.16
CA SER A 99 -1.38 -8.02 -13.02
C SER A 99 -0.66 -7.07 -13.98
N GLN A 100 -1.15 -6.93 -15.23
CA GLN A 100 -0.59 -5.97 -16.18
C GLN A 100 -0.75 -4.53 -15.69
N MET A 101 -1.95 -4.17 -15.18
CA MET A 101 -2.19 -2.86 -14.60
C MET A 101 -1.27 -2.59 -13.39
N PHE A 102 -1.12 -3.59 -12.53
CA PHE A 102 -0.23 -3.48 -11.38
C PHE A 102 1.24 -3.33 -11.79
N LEU A 103 1.71 -4.10 -12.78
CA LEU A 103 3.05 -4.00 -13.33
C LEU A 103 3.35 -2.58 -13.84
N CYS A 104 2.45 -2.01 -14.66
CA CYS A 104 2.57 -0.64 -15.13
C CYS A 104 2.57 0.37 -13.98
N GLY A 105 1.71 0.14 -12.99
CA GLY A 105 1.66 0.96 -11.78
C GLY A 105 2.96 0.93 -10.98
N VAL A 106 3.60 -0.23 -10.83
CA VAL A 106 4.90 -0.38 -10.15
C VAL A 106 6.02 0.31 -10.92
N MET A 107 6.02 0.23 -12.25
CA MET A 107 6.97 1.00 -13.08
C MET A 107 6.82 2.51 -12.87
N ASN A 108 5.59 3.00 -12.79
CA ASN A 108 5.33 4.41 -12.47
C ASN A 108 5.77 4.76 -11.06
N PHE A 109 5.46 3.91 -10.07
CA PHE A 109 5.94 4.05 -8.71
C PHE A 109 7.47 4.20 -8.69
N ALA A 110 8.21 3.29 -9.33
CA ALA A 110 9.66 3.31 -9.36
C ALA A 110 10.21 4.60 -9.98
N ARG A 111 9.60 5.06 -11.08
CA ARG A 111 9.97 6.30 -11.78
C ARG A 111 9.75 7.57 -10.95
N PHE A 112 8.69 7.61 -10.14
CA PHE A 112 8.40 8.74 -9.26
C PHE A 112 9.28 8.73 -8.00
N SER A 113 9.53 7.54 -7.46
CA SER A 113 10.28 7.33 -6.22
C SER A 113 11.80 7.46 -6.35
N PHE A 114 12.37 6.94 -7.45
CA PHE A 114 13.82 6.78 -7.60
C PHE A 114 14.36 7.52 -8.83
N GLU A 115 15.27 8.45 -8.58
CA GLU A 115 15.92 9.22 -9.65
C GLU A 115 16.80 8.34 -10.55
N ASP A 116 17.49 7.36 -9.98
CA ASP A 116 18.36 6.49 -10.76
C ASP A 116 17.57 5.54 -11.66
N TYR A 117 16.42 5.02 -11.18
CA TYR A 117 15.49 4.27 -12.02
C TYR A 117 15.01 5.11 -13.22
N ARG A 118 14.78 6.41 -12.99
CA ARG A 118 14.40 7.36 -14.06
C ARG A 118 15.53 7.61 -15.06
N LYS A 119 16.80 7.36 -14.74
CA LYS A 119 17.91 7.52 -15.70
C LYS A 119 18.13 6.30 -16.58
N LEU A 120 17.66 5.13 -16.16
CA LEU A 120 17.73 3.88 -16.94
C LEU A 120 16.95 3.99 -18.26
N ASN A 121 17.33 3.18 -19.25
CA ASN A 121 16.54 3.03 -20.48
C ASN A 121 15.25 2.23 -20.21
N ASN A 122 14.33 2.18 -21.19
CA ASN A 122 13.04 1.50 -21.00
C ASN A 122 13.15 -0.02 -20.81
N GLU A 123 14.15 -0.65 -21.43
CA GLU A 123 14.37 -2.11 -21.33
C GLU A 123 14.82 -2.49 -19.92
N ASP A 124 15.82 -1.79 -19.38
CA ASP A 124 16.32 -2.01 -18.02
C ASP A 124 15.25 -1.75 -16.97
N ARG A 125 14.49 -0.65 -17.12
CA ARG A 125 13.36 -0.35 -16.23
C ARG A 125 12.34 -1.48 -16.19
N HIS A 126 11.95 -1.97 -17.37
CA HIS A 126 11.00 -3.07 -17.49
C HIS A 126 11.58 -4.37 -16.92
N SER A 127 12.86 -4.67 -17.21
CA SER A 127 13.55 -5.86 -16.72
C SER A 127 13.59 -5.92 -15.19
N ILE A 128 14.00 -4.84 -14.53
CA ILE A 128 14.08 -4.73 -13.06
C ILE A 128 12.72 -5.01 -12.41
N VAL A 129 11.68 -4.32 -12.88
CA VAL A 129 10.34 -4.48 -12.28
C VAL A 129 9.77 -5.86 -12.59
N ARG A 130 9.94 -6.37 -13.81
CA ARG A 130 9.47 -7.71 -14.20
C ARG A 130 10.13 -8.80 -13.38
N HIS A 131 11.44 -8.71 -13.14
CA HIS A 131 12.18 -9.69 -12.34
C HIS A 131 11.67 -9.73 -10.90
N ASN A 132 11.38 -8.56 -10.32
CA ASN A 132 10.94 -8.43 -8.94
C ASN A 132 9.42 -8.48 -8.73
N PHE A 133 8.64 -8.60 -9.80
CA PHE A 133 7.19 -8.40 -9.73
C PHE A 133 6.48 -9.36 -8.76
N GLN A 134 6.91 -10.63 -8.71
CA GLN A 134 6.31 -11.62 -7.80
C GLN A 134 6.56 -11.27 -6.32
N LEU A 135 7.76 -10.77 -5.99
CA LEU A 135 8.09 -10.31 -4.64
C LEU A 135 7.23 -9.11 -4.26
N ILE A 136 7.16 -8.11 -5.15
CA ILE A 136 6.37 -6.90 -4.99
C ILE A 136 4.89 -7.25 -4.77
N GLN A 137 4.36 -8.17 -5.58
CA GLN A 137 2.97 -8.63 -5.46
C GLN A 137 2.71 -9.40 -4.17
N SER A 138 3.62 -10.27 -3.76
CA SER A 138 3.50 -11.00 -2.50
C SER A 138 3.54 -10.06 -1.29
N LEU A 139 4.43 -9.05 -1.32
CA LEU A 139 4.56 -8.06 -0.26
C LEU A 139 3.31 -7.17 -0.14
N ASP A 140 2.86 -6.58 -1.26
CA ASP A 140 1.63 -5.78 -1.33
C ASP A 140 0.40 -6.58 -0.88
N GLY A 141 0.25 -7.79 -1.44
CA GLY A 141 -0.89 -8.65 -1.15
C GLY A 141 -0.91 -9.09 0.31
N SER A 142 0.25 -9.38 0.90
CA SER A 142 0.36 -9.80 2.31
C SER A 142 0.10 -8.65 3.28
N TYR A 143 0.61 -7.46 3.00
CA TYR A 143 0.32 -6.26 3.79
C TYR A 143 -1.18 -5.99 3.84
N ARG A 144 -1.84 -6.03 2.69
CA ARG A 144 -3.28 -5.78 2.55
C ARG A 144 -4.12 -6.92 3.13
N ALA A 145 -3.71 -8.17 2.94
CA ALA A 145 -4.39 -9.32 3.53
C ALA A 145 -4.27 -9.36 5.05
N HIS A 146 -3.14 -8.90 5.61
CA HIS A 146 -2.99 -8.75 7.05
C HIS A 146 -3.96 -7.71 7.61
N HIS A 147 -4.14 -6.59 6.91
CA HIS A 147 -5.07 -5.54 7.31
C HIS A 147 -6.54 -5.96 7.20
N HIS A 148 -6.95 -6.51 6.05
CA HIS A 148 -8.36 -6.83 5.81
C HIS A 148 -8.81 -8.16 6.41
N PHE A 149 -7.88 -9.10 6.61
CA PHE A 149 -8.19 -10.47 7.05
C PHE A 149 -7.19 -10.96 8.11
N PRO A 150 -7.01 -10.27 9.25
CA PRO A 150 -5.91 -10.54 10.18
C PRO A 150 -5.85 -11.97 10.71
N SER A 151 -7.01 -12.63 10.82
CA SER A 151 -7.14 -13.98 11.41
C SER A 151 -7.45 -15.08 10.39
N GLU A 152 -7.66 -14.75 9.12
CA GLU A 152 -8.10 -15.71 8.12
C GLU A 152 -6.96 -16.15 7.20
N ASN A 153 -7.08 -17.36 6.63
CA ASN A 153 -6.17 -17.86 5.61
C ASN A 153 -6.56 -17.33 4.21
N THR A 154 -6.57 -16.00 4.10
CA THR A 154 -7.00 -15.26 2.92
C THR A 154 -5.80 -14.49 2.34
N VAL A 155 -5.67 -14.52 1.01
CA VAL A 155 -4.67 -13.75 0.26
C VAL A 155 -5.37 -12.76 -0.68
N MET A 156 -4.78 -11.58 -0.84
CA MET A 156 -5.22 -10.63 -1.86
C MET A 156 -4.71 -11.10 -3.22
N ALA A 157 -5.63 -11.42 -4.12
CA ALA A 157 -5.28 -11.79 -5.49
C ALA A 157 -5.07 -10.55 -6.36
N THR A 158 -5.83 -9.48 -6.11
CA THR A 158 -5.78 -8.21 -6.82
C THR A 158 -5.99 -7.04 -5.83
N TYR A 159 -6.22 -5.81 -6.32
CA TYR A 159 -6.50 -4.69 -5.43
C TYR A 159 -7.88 -4.79 -4.77
N MET A 160 -8.89 -5.37 -5.40
CA MET A 160 -10.23 -5.47 -4.83
C MET A 160 -10.71 -6.90 -4.66
N SER A 161 -9.92 -7.89 -5.06
CA SER A 161 -10.29 -9.29 -4.93
C SER A 161 -9.34 -10.12 -4.08
N PHE A 162 -9.90 -11.15 -3.45
CA PHE A 162 -9.21 -12.08 -2.59
C PHE A 162 -9.54 -13.53 -2.96
N VAL A 163 -8.71 -14.45 -2.46
CA VAL A 163 -8.92 -15.89 -2.53
C VAL A 163 -8.69 -16.47 -1.13
N ASN A 164 -9.55 -17.39 -0.72
CA ASN A 164 -9.36 -18.21 0.47
C ASN A 164 -9.49 -19.70 0.09
N GLU A 165 -9.27 -20.57 1.08
CA GLU A 165 -9.31 -22.03 0.89
C GLU A 165 -10.67 -22.52 0.32
N GLU A 166 -11.77 -21.92 0.78
CA GLU A 166 -13.14 -22.30 0.42
C GLU A 166 -13.48 -21.85 -1.02
N SER A 167 -13.00 -20.67 -1.42
CA SER A 167 -13.26 -20.10 -2.74
C SER A 167 -12.34 -20.62 -3.83
N LEU A 168 -11.34 -21.44 -3.49
CA LEU A 168 -10.27 -21.81 -4.41
C LEU A 168 -10.78 -22.60 -5.62
N ASN A 169 -11.77 -23.47 -5.45
CA ASN A 169 -12.39 -24.19 -6.57
C ASN A 169 -13.08 -23.22 -7.54
N ASN A 170 -13.86 -22.28 -6.98
CA ASN A 170 -14.63 -21.29 -7.73
C ASN A 170 -13.72 -20.33 -8.48
N PHE A 171 -12.56 -20.00 -7.90
CA PHE A 171 -11.55 -19.17 -8.53
C PHE A 171 -11.08 -19.74 -9.88
N PHE A 172 -11.01 -21.06 -10.02
CA PHE A 172 -10.63 -21.74 -11.26
C PHE A 172 -11.84 -22.17 -12.12
N ASP A 173 -13.06 -21.68 -11.87
CA ASP A 173 -14.23 -22.04 -12.69
C ASP A 173 -14.17 -21.44 -14.10
N ASP A 174 -13.50 -20.30 -14.25
CA ASP A 174 -13.36 -19.57 -15.51
C ASP A 174 -11.94 -19.70 -16.11
N CYS A 175 -11.17 -20.71 -15.69
CA CYS A 175 -9.87 -20.97 -16.29
C CYS A 175 -10.03 -21.61 -17.69
N PRO A 176 -9.10 -21.37 -18.64
CA PRO A 176 -9.07 -22.06 -19.92
C PRO A 176 -9.09 -23.59 -19.78
N LYS A 177 -9.72 -24.29 -20.73
CA LYS A 177 -9.93 -25.76 -20.66
C LYS A 177 -8.62 -26.55 -20.72
N GLU A 178 -7.58 -25.94 -21.25
CA GLU A 178 -6.23 -26.51 -21.40
C GLU A 178 -5.49 -26.58 -20.06
N ILE A 179 -5.97 -25.87 -19.03
CA ILE A 179 -5.36 -25.88 -17.70
C ILE A 179 -5.79 -27.13 -16.95
N ASN A 180 -4.81 -27.87 -16.42
CA ASN A 180 -5.07 -28.92 -15.46
C ASN A 180 -5.53 -28.29 -14.12
N LYS A 181 -6.84 -28.09 -13.99
CA LYS A 181 -7.47 -27.44 -12.83
C LYS A 181 -7.11 -28.12 -11.50
N ALA A 182 -7.12 -29.45 -11.45
CA ALA A 182 -6.82 -30.19 -10.23
C ALA A 182 -5.39 -29.92 -9.74
N PHE A 183 -4.41 -30.02 -10.63
CA PHE A 183 -3.01 -29.71 -10.32
C PHE A 183 -2.83 -28.23 -9.96
N ALA A 184 -3.45 -27.31 -10.71
CA ALA A 184 -3.34 -25.88 -10.45
C ALA A 184 -3.90 -25.49 -9.08
N ILE A 185 -5.05 -26.06 -8.68
CA ILE A 185 -5.65 -25.86 -7.36
C ILE A 185 -4.71 -26.35 -6.25
N GLU A 186 -4.12 -27.54 -6.40
CA GLU A 186 -3.19 -28.08 -5.40
C GLU A 186 -1.93 -27.23 -5.23
N GLN A 187 -1.34 -26.79 -6.35
CA GLN A 187 -0.18 -25.90 -6.34
C GLN A 187 -0.53 -24.54 -5.74
N PHE A 188 -1.68 -23.97 -6.11
CA PHE A 188 -2.13 -22.69 -5.55
C PHE A 188 -2.34 -22.80 -4.04
N ARG A 189 -3.00 -23.85 -3.56
CA ARG A 189 -3.19 -24.12 -2.13
C ARG A 189 -1.87 -24.19 -1.38
N THR A 190 -0.89 -24.91 -1.93
CA THR A 190 0.44 -25.05 -1.35
C THR A 190 1.16 -23.70 -1.26
N ASN A 191 1.10 -22.91 -2.34
CA ASN A 191 1.71 -21.58 -2.38
C ASN A 191 1.01 -20.60 -1.43
N MET A 192 -0.32 -20.63 -1.36
CA MET A 192 -1.11 -19.79 -0.46
C MET A 192 -0.73 -20.05 1.01
N LYS A 193 -0.65 -21.32 1.42
CA LYS A 193 -0.18 -21.70 2.76
C LYS A 193 1.23 -21.19 3.02
N ARG A 194 2.14 -21.32 2.06
CA ARG A 194 3.51 -20.81 2.17
C ARG A 194 3.53 -19.29 2.35
N THR A 195 2.83 -18.53 1.51
CA THR A 195 2.74 -17.07 1.60
C THR A 195 2.16 -16.60 2.92
N ILE A 196 1.08 -17.23 3.40
CA ILE A 196 0.48 -16.90 4.69
C ILE A 196 1.48 -17.16 5.83
N ASN A 197 2.08 -18.35 5.85
CA ASN A 197 2.99 -18.75 6.93
C ASN A 197 4.28 -17.93 6.95
N MET A 198 4.83 -17.59 5.78
CA MET A 198 6.12 -16.93 5.67
C MET A 198 6.03 -15.40 5.67
N THR A 199 4.98 -14.82 5.11
CA THR A 199 4.92 -13.36 4.90
C THR A 199 3.86 -12.72 5.78
N LYS A 200 2.62 -13.19 5.73
CA LYS A 200 1.52 -12.60 6.54
C LYS A 200 1.77 -12.73 8.04
N SER A 201 2.28 -13.89 8.48
CA SER A 201 2.68 -14.09 9.88
C SER A 201 3.81 -13.17 10.33
N GLN A 202 4.68 -12.72 9.41
CA GLN A 202 5.74 -11.77 9.75
C GLN A 202 5.17 -10.37 9.94
N PHE A 203 4.24 -9.92 9.08
CA PHE A 203 3.52 -8.66 9.29
C PHE A 203 2.79 -8.62 10.64
N LEU A 204 2.19 -9.73 11.06
CA LEU A 204 1.55 -9.83 12.38
C LEU A 204 2.55 -9.69 13.55
N LYS A 205 3.77 -10.20 13.37
CA LYS A 205 4.82 -10.18 14.39
C LYS A 205 5.52 -8.83 14.46
N THR A 206 5.93 -8.29 13.32
CA THR A 206 6.74 -7.07 13.24
C THR A 206 5.89 -5.81 13.27
N LYS A 207 4.62 -5.87 12.83
CA LYS A 207 3.67 -4.75 12.76
C LYS A 207 4.34 -3.49 12.18
N PRO A 208 4.88 -3.57 10.96
CA PRO A 208 5.63 -2.46 10.40
C PRO A 208 4.73 -1.23 10.30
N SER A 209 5.30 -0.08 10.66
CA SER A 209 4.72 1.22 10.37
C SER A 209 4.54 1.42 8.86
N VAL A 210 3.76 2.44 8.50
CA VAL A 210 3.61 2.87 7.10
C VAL A 210 4.97 3.11 6.45
N ASP A 211 5.87 3.79 7.14
CA ASP A 211 7.19 4.16 6.62
C ASP A 211 8.07 2.93 6.39
N GLU A 212 8.06 1.97 7.31
CA GLU A 212 8.78 0.71 7.17
C GLU A 212 8.22 -0.14 6.03
N PHE A 213 6.89 -0.25 5.91
CA PHE A 213 6.28 -0.96 4.79
C PHE A 213 6.64 -0.29 3.45
N ILE A 214 6.56 1.04 3.36
CA ILE A 214 6.92 1.76 2.14
C ILE A 214 8.40 1.59 1.81
N ALA A 215 9.29 1.61 2.80
CA ALA A 215 10.70 1.32 2.60
C ALA A 215 10.91 -0.11 2.07
N LEU A 216 10.26 -1.12 2.64
CA LEU A 216 10.29 -2.51 2.16
C LEU A 216 9.76 -2.63 0.73
N PHE A 217 8.65 -1.95 0.43
CA PHE A 217 8.06 -1.93 -0.91
C PHE A 217 9.02 -1.30 -1.92
N GLY A 218 9.64 -0.17 -1.58
CA GLY A 218 10.67 0.47 -2.41
C GLY A 218 11.91 -0.41 -2.62
N LEU A 219 12.40 -1.05 -1.56
CA LEU A 219 13.57 -1.94 -1.63
C LEU A 219 13.30 -3.19 -2.48
N SER A 220 12.07 -3.70 -2.48
CA SER A 220 11.72 -4.88 -3.28
C SER A 220 11.90 -4.69 -4.79
N ILE A 221 11.98 -3.43 -5.27
CA ILE A 221 12.27 -3.12 -6.68
C ILE A 221 13.73 -3.39 -7.03
N TRP A 222 14.63 -3.21 -6.08
CA TRP A 222 16.08 -3.32 -6.26
C TRP A 222 16.64 -4.65 -5.77
N ASN A 223 15.77 -5.63 -5.51
CA ASN A 223 16.19 -6.95 -5.09
C ASN A 223 16.77 -7.70 -6.30
N ASN A 224 18.03 -8.12 -6.21
CA ASN A 224 18.77 -8.84 -7.25
C ASN A 224 19.14 -10.23 -6.78
#